data_AF-A0A929F0D4-F1
#
_entry.id   AF-A0A929F0D4-F1
#
_cell.length_a   1.000
_cell.length_b   1.000
_cell.length_c   1.000
_cell.angle_alpha   90.00
_cell.angle_beta   90.00
_cell.angle_gamma   90.00
#
_symmetry.space_group_name_H-M   'P 1'
#
loop_
_entity.id
_entity.type
_entity.pdbx_description
1 polymer ?
#
loop_
_entity_poly.entity_id
_entity_poly.type
_entity_poly.pdbx_seq_one_letter_code
_entity_poly.pdbx_strand_id
1 'polypeptide(L)'
;MLRKPAKLLLPAALAFISAGAFAQGSSFTDAWNLADLYENERGDYFRLSGRLHADAATFDASQGDYNDIRWRRFRFGFKARYGA
;
A
#
# COMPACT_ATOMS: atom_id res chain seq x y z
N MET A 1 -35.27 10.64 26.66
CA MET A 1 -34.72 11.13 25.38
C MET A 1 -33.24 11.45 25.60
N LEU A 2 -32.31 10.66 25.06
CA LEU A 2 -30.88 10.93 25.14
C LEU A 2 -30.33 11.11 23.73
N ARG A 3 -30.08 12.37 23.32
CA ARG A 3 -29.47 12.68 22.04
C ARG A 3 -27.98 12.34 22.14
N LYS A 4 -27.55 11.25 21.50
CA LYS A 4 -26.12 10.98 21.29
C LYS A 4 -25.58 12.08 20.36
N PRO A 5 -24.47 12.79 20.70
CA PRO A 5 -23.88 13.75 19.80
C PRO A 5 -23.37 13.02 18.56
N ALA A 6 -23.62 13.61 17.40
CA ALA A 6 -23.26 13.07 16.10
C ALA A 6 -21.76 12.76 16.06
N LYS A 7 -21.41 11.47 15.86
CA LYS A 7 -20.09 11.03 15.38
C LYS A 7 -19.95 11.45 13.91
N LEU A 8 -20.00 12.76 13.64
CA LEU A 8 -19.75 13.35 12.34
C LEU A 8 -18.29 13.78 12.31
N LEU A 9 -17.37 12.85 12.07
CA LEU A 9 -15.96 13.12 11.72
C LEU A 9 -15.22 11.80 11.57
N LEU A 10 -15.52 10.98 10.56
CA LEU A 10 -14.59 9.89 10.19
C LEU A 10 -14.52 9.50 8.70
N PRO A 11 -15.38 9.92 7.75
CA PRO A 11 -15.11 9.59 6.35
C PRO A 11 -14.07 10.53 5.72
N ALA A 12 -13.67 11.63 6.39
CA ALA A 12 -12.73 12.61 5.83
C ALA A 12 -11.26 12.15 5.86
N ALA A 13 -10.89 11.20 6.72
CA ALA A 13 -9.49 10.75 6.82
C ALA A 13 -9.11 9.74 5.72
N LEU A 14 -10.08 8.99 5.16
CA LEU A 14 -9.79 7.97 4.15
C LEU A 14 -9.60 8.55 2.74
N ALA A 15 -10.04 9.79 2.50
CA ALA A 15 -9.81 10.51 1.24
C ALA A 15 -8.38 11.07 1.11
N PHE A 16 -7.59 11.09 2.20
CA PHE A 16 -6.24 11.63 2.19
C PHE A 16 -5.16 10.62 1.77
N ILE A 17 -5.45 9.31 1.82
CA ILE A 17 -4.49 8.30 1.34
C ILE A 17 -4.47 8.26 -0.20
N SER A 18 -5.58 8.57 -0.87
CA SER A 18 -5.58 8.72 -2.33
C SER A 18 -4.87 9.98 -2.83
N ALA A 19 -4.81 11.06 -2.05
CA ALA A 19 -4.18 12.31 -2.49
C ALA A 19 -2.63 12.30 -2.39
N GLY A 20 -2.06 11.48 -1.50
CA GLY A 20 -0.60 11.35 -1.36
C GLY A 20 0.08 10.42 -2.38
N ALA A 21 -0.68 9.54 -3.02
CA ALA A 21 -0.16 8.59 -4.01
C ALA A 21 0.06 9.22 -5.41
N PHE A 22 -0.46 10.42 -5.67
CA PHE A 22 -0.37 11.08 -6.98
C PHE A 22 0.49 12.35 -7.00
N ALA A 23 1.14 12.73 -5.90
CA ALA A 23 1.87 14.00 -5.81
C ALA A 23 3.37 13.94 -6.18
N GLN A 24 3.91 12.79 -6.56
CA GLN A 24 5.27 12.71 -7.09
C GLN A 24 5.42 11.49 -7.99
N GLY A 25 4.93 11.60 -9.23
CA GLY A 25 5.04 10.53 -10.24
C GLY A 25 6.49 10.08 -10.51
N SER A 26 7.49 10.88 -10.12
CA SER A 26 8.90 10.48 -10.17
C SER A 26 9.30 9.62 -8.97
N SER A 27 9.13 10.04 -7.71
CA SER A 27 9.77 9.35 -6.57
C SER A 27 9.26 7.94 -6.29
N PHE A 28 7.96 7.67 -6.49
CA PHE A 28 7.43 6.30 -6.35
C PHE A 28 7.89 5.41 -7.50
N THR A 29 7.90 5.92 -8.74
CA THR A 29 8.41 5.21 -9.93
C THR A 29 9.93 4.97 -9.81
N ASP A 30 10.67 5.95 -9.30
CA ASP A 30 12.11 5.90 -9.04
C ASP A 30 12.44 4.90 -7.91
N ALA A 31 11.58 4.77 -6.91
CA ALA A 31 11.71 3.73 -5.89
C ALA A 31 11.54 2.32 -6.47
N TRP A 32 10.76 2.17 -7.54
CA TRP A 32 10.67 0.91 -8.29
C TRP A 32 11.81 0.73 -9.29
N ASN A 33 12.47 1.80 -9.75
CA ASN A 33 13.73 1.67 -10.52
C ASN A 33 14.84 1.03 -9.67
N LEU A 34 14.85 1.20 -8.34
CA LEU A 34 15.73 0.46 -7.43
C LEU A 34 15.49 -1.06 -7.45
N ALA A 35 14.32 -1.47 -7.94
CA ALA A 35 13.96 -2.86 -8.03
C ALA A 35 14.61 -3.56 -9.25
N ASP A 36 15.13 -2.82 -10.22
CA ASP A 36 15.93 -3.35 -11.32
C ASP A 36 17.42 -3.37 -10.92
N LEU A 37 17.91 -4.54 -10.53
CA LEU A 37 19.26 -4.70 -9.96
C LEU A 37 20.32 -4.95 -11.04
N TYR A 38 19.92 -5.57 -12.15
CA TYR A 38 20.76 -5.84 -13.30
C TYR A 38 19.92 -5.98 -14.55
N GLU A 39 20.40 -5.43 -15.66
CA GLU A 39 19.88 -5.65 -17.00
C GLU A 39 21.02 -5.49 -18.01
N ASN A 40 21.05 -6.30 -19.06
CA ASN A 40 22.04 -6.19 -20.15
C ASN A 40 21.37 -6.10 -21.53
N GLU A 41 22.15 -5.76 -22.56
CA GLU A 41 21.67 -5.62 -23.94
C GLU A 41 21.15 -6.93 -24.55
N ARG A 42 21.51 -8.07 -23.97
CA ARG A 42 21.02 -9.40 -24.39
C ARG A 42 19.66 -9.73 -23.79
N GLY A 43 19.11 -8.88 -22.92
CA GLY A 43 17.82 -9.08 -22.26
C GLY A 43 17.87 -9.98 -21.03
N ASP A 44 19.07 -10.29 -20.50
CA ASP A 44 19.21 -10.90 -19.19
C ASP A 44 18.90 -9.84 -18.12
N TYR A 45 18.21 -10.24 -17.06
CA TYR A 45 17.88 -9.32 -15.97
C TYR A 45 17.83 -10.00 -14.61
N PHE A 46 18.03 -9.19 -13.56
CA PHE A 46 17.78 -9.55 -12.17
C PHE A 46 17.03 -8.41 -11.49
N ARG A 47 15.87 -8.71 -10.92
CA ARG A 47 14.95 -7.71 -10.36
C ARG A 47 14.44 -8.13 -9.00
N LEU A 48 14.41 -7.20 -8.04
CA LEU A 48 13.61 -7.30 -6.84
C LEU A 48 12.14 -7.02 -7.20
N SER A 49 11.21 -7.79 -6.65
CA SER A 49 9.79 -7.59 -6.92
C SER A 49 8.96 -8.03 -5.72
N GLY A 50 7.86 -7.34 -5.45
CA GLY A 50 7.06 -7.64 -4.28
C GLY A 50 5.70 -6.96 -4.23
N ARG A 51 4.99 -7.21 -3.13
CA ARG A 51 3.69 -6.62 -2.80
C ARG A 51 3.64 -6.28 -1.32
N LEU A 52 3.24 -5.05 -1.05
CA LEU A 52 2.91 -4.55 0.28
C LEU A 52 1.39 -4.46 0.42
N HIS A 53 0.83 -5.05 1.48
CA HIS A 53 -0.61 -5.04 1.73
C HIS A 53 -0.91 -4.62 3.17
N ALA A 54 -1.62 -3.50 3.30
CA ALA A 54 -2.18 -3.01 4.55
C ALA A 54 -3.71 -3.10 4.52
N ASP A 55 -4.32 -3.54 5.62
CA ASP A 55 -5.77 -3.52 5.81
C ASP A 55 -6.10 -2.48 6.90
N ALA A 56 -7.17 -1.73 6.72
CA ALA A 56 -7.80 -0.93 7.76
C ALA A 56 -9.27 -1.33 7.86
N ALA A 57 -9.76 -1.52 9.08
CA ALA A 57 -11.12 -1.99 9.31
C ALA A 57 -11.74 -1.26 10.51
N THR A 58 -12.96 -0.75 10.30
CA THR A 58 -13.75 -0.07 11.33
C THR A 58 -15.17 -0.61 11.31
N PHE A 59 -15.68 -1.02 12.46
CA PHE A 59 -17.04 -1.51 12.63
C PHE A 59 -17.66 -0.91 13.88
N ASP A 60 -18.87 -0.36 13.75
CA ASP A 60 -19.71 -0.03 14.90
C ASP A 60 -20.63 -1.23 15.18
N ALA A 61 -20.51 -1.86 16.35
CA ALA A 61 -21.35 -2.98 16.74
C ALA A 61 -21.98 -2.76 18.11
N SER A 62 -23.12 -3.42 18.36
CA SER A 62 -23.80 -3.36 19.68
C SER A 62 -22.93 -3.89 20.83
N GLN A 63 -21.92 -4.70 20.49
CA GLN A 63 -20.96 -5.30 21.42
C GLN A 63 -19.71 -4.43 21.65
N GLY A 64 -19.61 -3.28 20.97
CA GLY A 64 -18.46 -2.36 21.05
C GLY A 64 -17.98 -1.94 19.67
N ASP A 65 -17.25 -0.82 19.64
CA ASP A 65 -16.65 -0.30 18.42
C ASP A 65 -15.33 -1.05 18.14
N TYR A 66 -15.12 -1.49 16.90
CA TYR A 66 -13.88 -2.10 16.43
C TYR A 66 -13.17 -1.13 15.50
N ASN A 67 -11.88 -0.91 15.73
CA ASN A 67 -11.03 -0.13 14.84
C ASN A 67 -9.60 -0.69 14.86
N ASP A 68 -9.10 -1.10 13.69
CA ASP A 68 -7.77 -1.69 13.57
C ASP A 68 -7.10 -1.33 12.24
N ILE A 69 -5.78 -1.18 12.28
CA ILE A 69 -4.91 -1.01 11.12
C ILE A 69 -3.81 -2.05 11.22
N ARG A 70 -3.70 -2.89 10.20
CA ARG A 70 -2.80 -4.05 10.19
C ARG A 70 -2.04 -4.15 8.89
N TRP A 71 -0.74 -4.41 9.01
CA TRP A 71 0.05 -4.85 7.88
C TRP A 71 -0.22 -6.34 7.64
N ARG A 72 -1.04 -6.66 6.64
CA ARG A 72 -1.43 -8.04 6.41
C ARG A 72 -0.29 -8.85 5.81
N ARG A 73 0.40 -8.32 4.80
CA ARG A 73 1.39 -9.08 4.03
C ARG A 73 2.50 -8.21 3.47
N PHE A 74 3.72 -8.68 3.68
CA PHE A 74 4.93 -8.22 3.01
C PHE A 74 5.48 -9.40 2.23
N ARG A 75 5.53 -9.30 0.89
CA ARG A 75 6.13 -10.35 0.06
C ARG A 75 7.07 -9.73 -0.91
N PHE A 76 8.33 -10.07 -0.79
CA PHE A 76 9.38 -9.65 -1.70
C PHE A 76 10.13 -10.90 -2.15
N GLY A 77 10.61 -10.87 -3.38
CA GLY A 77 11.40 -11.93 -3.97
C GLY A 77 12.12 -11.40 -5.19
N PHE A 78 12.91 -12.27 -5.81
CA PHE A 78 13.68 -11.91 -6.98
C PHE A 78 13.11 -12.58 -8.23
N LYS A 79 13.20 -11.88 -9.36
CA LYS A 79 12.93 -12.40 -10.69
C LYS A 79 14.21 -12.31 -11.50
N ALA A 80 14.54 -13.37 -12.22
CA ALA A 80 15.73 -13.42 -13.05
C ALA A 80 15.42 -14.06 -14.40
N ARG A 81 16.12 -13.61 -15.44
CA ARG A 81 16.18 -14.27 -16.76
C ARG A 81 17.63 -14.31 -17.21
N TYR A 82 18.03 -15.45 -17.77
CA TYR A 82 19.36 -15.67 -18.32
C TYR A 82 19.25 -16.46 -19.63
N GLY A 83 19.99 -16.04 -20.65
CA GLY A 83 20.08 -16.73 -21.95
C GLY A 83 18.87 -16.47 -22.85
N ALA A 84 18.36 -15.24 -22.86
CA ALA A 84 17.22 -14.81 -23.66
C ALA A 84 17.44 -14.97 -25.18
#